data_AF-A0A9W4ZE03-F1
#
_entry.id   AF-A0A9W4ZE03-F1
#
_cell.length_a   1.000
_cell.length_b   1.000
_cell.length_c   1.000
_cell.angle_alpha   90.00
_cell.angle_beta   90.00
_cell.angle_gamma   90.00
#
_symmetry.space_group_name_H-M   'P 1'
#
loop_
_entity.id
_entity.type
_entity.pdbx_description
1 polymer ?
#
loop_
_entity_poly.entity_id
_entity_poly.type
_entity_poly.pdbx_seq_one_letter_code
_entity_poly.pdbx_strand_id
1 'polypeptide(L)'
;MYMQKEEWVQRLKEGRYYVTSYESIMKKIHKRPSRIPGILIAFVLLMILPGGLFSYNDTSSMFIMWFFLIVFVAAWPSIIHVFRKFTASKYDPQIQEYDQKFQSSIPIPIKYFSVKKIDACIVALESGAADDLKEALAIWQVTETSTVQHTLLEEQNTLLKQQIRTTKQAANAARDAADAVDQLRR
;
A
#
# COMPACT_ATOMS: atom_id res chain seq x y z
N MET A 1 13.00 30.28 -22.95
CA MET A 1 13.45 29.35 -24.00
C MET A 1 12.52 28.15 -23.92
N TYR A 2 11.52 28.07 -24.81
CA TYR A 2 10.60 26.92 -24.85
C TYR A 2 11.39 25.73 -25.40
N MET A 3 11.56 24.67 -24.61
CA MET A 3 12.09 23.41 -25.13
C MET A 3 11.07 22.83 -26.10
N GLN A 4 11.55 22.24 -27.19
CA GLN A 4 10.69 21.68 -28.21
C GLN A 4 9.94 20.46 -27.64
N LYS A 5 8.63 20.35 -27.92
CA LYS A 5 7.75 19.27 -27.46
C LYS A 5 8.36 17.87 -27.63
N GLU A 6 9.07 17.64 -28.74
CA GLU A 6 9.76 16.39 -29.04
C GLU A 6 10.89 16.08 -28.04
N GLU A 7 11.64 17.10 -27.62
CA GLU A 7 12.69 16.99 -26.62
C GLU A 7 12.12 16.60 -25.25
N TRP A 8 10.96 17.18 -24.87
CA TRP A 8 10.26 16.80 -23.64
C TRP A 8 9.78 15.35 -23.66
N VAL A 9 9.20 14.90 -24.78
CA VAL A 9 8.76 13.51 -24.94
C VAL A 9 9.94 12.55 -24.83
N GLN A 10 11.09 12.88 -25.43
CA GLN A 10 12.29 12.04 -25.33
C GLN A 10 12.84 11.99 -23.91
N ARG A 11 12.96 13.14 -23.23
CA ARG A 11 13.37 13.22 -21.81
C ARG A 11 12.42 12.46 -20.88
N LEU A 12 11.11 12.48 -21.15
CA LEU A 12 10.12 11.72 -20.40
C LEU A 12 10.23 10.21 -20.67
N LYS A 13 10.50 9.79 -21.91
CA LYS A 13 10.75 8.38 -22.26
C LYS A 13 12.00 7.84 -21.56
N GLU A 14 13.08 8.62 -21.51
CA GLU A 14 14.28 8.29 -20.73
C GLU A 14 13.99 8.29 -19.22
N GLY A 15 13.27 9.32 -18.74
CA GLY A 15 12.82 9.45 -17.35
C GLY A 15 11.99 8.27 -16.87
N ARG A 16 11.18 7.68 -17.75
CA ARG A 16 10.35 6.49 -17.49
C ARG A 16 11.18 5.31 -17.01
N TYR A 17 12.37 5.10 -17.57
CA TYR A 17 13.27 4.01 -17.17
C TYR A 17 13.74 4.19 -15.72
N TYR A 18 14.13 5.41 -15.35
CA TYR A 18 14.55 5.73 -14.00
C TYR A 18 13.40 5.61 -13.01
N VAL A 19 12.20 6.10 -13.35
CA VAL A 19 11.01 5.99 -12.49
C VAL A 19 10.59 4.54 -12.30
N THR A 20 10.65 3.71 -13.35
CA THR A 20 10.36 2.27 -13.25
C THR A 20 11.35 1.58 -12.30
N SER A 21 12.62 1.92 -12.38
CA SER A 21 13.68 1.37 -11.53
C SER A 21 13.48 1.82 -10.07
N TYR A 22 13.18 3.10 -9.86
CA TYR A 22 12.84 3.68 -8.57
C TYR A 22 11.60 3.02 -7.93
N GLU A 23 10.51 2.86 -8.68
CA GLU A 23 9.29 2.18 -8.22
C GLU A 23 9.56 0.71 -7.86
N SER A 24 10.39 0.01 -8.65
CA SER A 24 10.79 -1.38 -8.36
C SER A 24 11.56 -1.48 -7.03
N ILE A 25 12.49 -0.56 -6.79
CA ILE A 25 13.24 -0.46 -5.52
C ILE A 25 12.29 -0.11 -4.38
N MET A 26 11.41 0.88 -4.56
CA MET A 26 10.44 1.25 -3.53
C MET A 26 9.47 0.11 -3.22
N LYS A 27 9.08 -0.70 -4.21
CA LYS A 27 8.29 -1.90 -4.00
C LYS A 27 9.05 -2.96 -3.21
N LYS A 28 10.38 -3.08 -3.37
CA LYS A 28 11.22 -3.97 -2.55
C LYS A 28 11.32 -3.48 -1.10
N ILE A 29 11.51 -2.18 -0.89
CA ILE A 29 11.57 -1.56 0.46
C ILE A 29 10.20 -1.67 1.17
N HIS A 30 9.12 -1.36 0.46
CA HIS A 30 7.76 -1.37 1.01
C HIS A 30 7.09 -2.73 0.99
N LYS A 31 7.73 -3.76 0.41
CA LYS A 31 7.22 -5.14 0.41
C LYS A 31 6.81 -5.47 1.84
N ARG A 32 5.51 -5.71 2.06
CA ARG A 32 5.02 -6.11 3.38
C ARG A 32 5.80 -7.36 3.76
N PRO A 33 6.60 -7.34 4.84
CA PRO A 33 7.22 -8.56 5.28
C PRO A 33 6.09 -9.53 5.59
N SER A 34 6.20 -10.72 5.01
CA SER A 34 5.26 -11.79 5.30
C SER A 34 5.23 -12.00 6.81
N ARG A 35 4.07 -12.33 7.38
CA ARG A 35 3.99 -12.74 8.80
C ARG A 35 4.61 -14.13 9.01
N ILE A 36 4.82 -14.87 7.92
CA ILE A 36 5.29 -16.26 7.90
C ILE A 36 6.68 -16.44 8.54
N PRO A 37 7.71 -15.63 8.26
CA PRO A 37 9.02 -15.78 8.89
C PRO A 37 8.97 -15.53 10.40
N GLY A 38 8.10 -14.61 10.86
CA GLY A 38 7.91 -14.35 12.28
C GLY A 38 7.23 -15.49 13.01
N ILE A 39 6.23 -16.10 12.37
CA ILE A 39 5.58 -17.31 12.85
C ILE A 39 6.58 -18.48 12.86
N LEU A 40 7.42 -18.62 11.83
CA LEU A 40 8.41 -19.68 11.73
C LEU A 40 9.50 -19.55 12.81
N ILE A 41 10.02 -18.34 13.04
CA ILE A 41 10.99 -18.05 14.10
C ILE A 41 10.36 -18.29 15.48
N ALA A 42 9.10 -17.89 15.69
CA ALA A 42 8.36 -18.18 16.91
C ALA A 42 8.22 -19.70 17.12
N PHE A 43 7.91 -20.48 16.07
CA PHE A 43 7.84 -21.94 16.12
C PHE A 43 9.19 -22.60 16.41
N VAL A 44 10.27 -22.12 15.79
CA VAL A 44 11.63 -22.62 16.04
C VAL A 44 12.07 -22.31 17.47
N LEU A 45 11.77 -21.12 17.99
CA LEU A 45 11.99 -20.79 19.40
C LEU A 45 11.17 -21.70 20.32
N LEU A 46 9.91 -21.96 19.98
CA LEU A 46 9.03 -22.90 20.70
C LEU A 46 9.54 -24.35 20.67
N MET A 47 10.32 -24.74 19.67
CA MET A 47 10.94 -26.07 19.56
C MET A 47 12.28 -26.19 20.30
N ILE A 48 13.03 -25.10 20.42
CA ILE A 48 14.38 -25.09 21.03
C ILE A 48 14.33 -24.80 22.54
N LEU A 49 13.52 -23.83 22.98
CA LEU A 49 13.35 -23.47 24.40
C LEU A 49 12.93 -24.61 25.34
N PRO A 50 12.14 -25.60 24.91
CA PRO A 50 11.71 -26.64 25.82
C PRO A 50 12.73 -27.74 26.07
N GLY A 51 13.80 -27.83 25.26
CA GLY A 51 14.82 -28.85 25.42
C GLY A 51 15.83 -28.55 26.53
N GLY A 52 15.93 -27.30 27.00
CA GLY A 52 17.04 -26.87 27.86
C GLY A 52 16.68 -26.23 29.21
N LEU A 53 15.48 -25.65 29.37
CA LEU A 53 15.20 -24.78 30.53
C LEU A 53 13.86 -25.00 31.24
N PHE A 54 12.92 -25.74 30.63
CA PHE A 54 11.59 -25.93 31.21
C PHE A 54 11.24 -27.41 31.23
N SER A 55 11.27 -28.01 32.42
CA SER A 55 10.56 -29.25 32.66
C SER A 55 9.08 -28.97 32.40
N TYR A 56 8.54 -29.57 31.34
CA TYR A 56 7.23 -29.27 30.74
C TYR A 56 6.00 -29.49 31.66
N ASN A 57 6.21 -29.76 32.94
CA ASN A 57 5.18 -30.24 33.85
C ASN A 57 4.70 -29.19 34.88
N ASP A 58 5.32 -28.00 34.94
CA ASP A 58 4.92 -26.93 35.86
C ASP A 58 4.13 -25.83 35.14
N THR A 59 2.94 -25.50 35.64
CA THR A 59 2.04 -24.48 35.07
C THR A 59 2.74 -23.14 34.85
N SER A 60 3.68 -22.79 35.72
CA SER A 60 4.49 -21.57 35.66
C SER A 60 5.40 -21.49 34.43
N SER A 61 5.94 -22.60 33.94
CA SER A 61 6.79 -22.64 32.74
C SER A 61 5.99 -22.39 31.46
N MET A 62 4.76 -22.93 31.41
CA MET A 62 3.81 -22.63 30.34
C MET A 62 3.47 -21.14 30.30
N PHE A 63 3.19 -20.50 31.44
CA PHE A 63 2.90 -19.06 31.48
C PHE A 63 4.06 -18.20 30.95
N ILE A 64 5.30 -18.54 31.31
CA ILE A 64 6.49 -17.84 30.83
C ILE A 64 6.62 -17.99 29.31
N MET A 65 6.42 -19.19 28.77
CA MET A 65 6.44 -19.45 27.33
C MET A 65 5.36 -18.64 26.58
N TRP A 66 4.11 -18.66 27.06
CA TRP A 66 3.00 -17.90 26.47
C TRP A 66 3.27 -16.38 26.51
N PHE A 67 3.83 -15.88 27.62
CA PHE A 67 4.20 -14.48 27.75
C PHE A 67 5.25 -14.07 26.72
N PHE A 68 6.32 -14.86 26.56
CA PHE A 68 7.35 -14.59 25.53
C PHE A 68 6.76 -14.62 24.11
N LEU A 69 5.82 -15.52 23.83
CA LEU A 69 5.18 -15.62 22.52
C LEU A 69 4.32 -14.39 22.22
N ILE A 70 3.56 -13.91 23.21
CA ILE A 70 2.76 -12.68 23.09
C ILE A 70 3.67 -11.46 22.88
N VAL A 71 4.74 -11.33 23.67
CA VAL A 71 5.71 -10.24 23.54
C VAL A 71 6.39 -10.26 22.17
N PHE A 72 6.76 -11.43 21.66
CA PHE A 72 7.39 -11.56 20.35
C PHE A 72 6.44 -11.21 19.20
N VAL A 73 5.18 -11.67 19.27
CA VAL A 73 4.14 -11.30 18.30
C VAL A 73 3.86 -9.79 18.35
N ALA A 74 3.84 -9.20 19.54
CA ALA A 74 3.66 -7.76 19.72
C ALA A 74 4.88 -6.92 19.27
N ALA A 75 6.10 -7.44 19.40
CA ALA A 75 7.33 -6.79 18.98
C ALA A 75 7.65 -6.98 17.48
N TRP A 76 7.00 -7.94 16.81
CA TRP A 76 7.21 -8.24 15.40
C TRP A 76 7.06 -7.03 14.46
N PRO A 77 6.05 -6.14 14.62
CA PRO A 77 5.94 -4.91 13.83
C PRO A 77 7.14 -3.97 13.99
N SER A 78 7.72 -3.88 15.19
CA SER A 78 8.90 -3.05 15.47
C SER A 78 10.15 -3.61 14.80
N ILE A 79 10.34 -4.93 14.84
CA ILE A 79 11.45 -5.62 14.14
C ILE A 79 11.35 -5.39 12.63
N ILE A 80 10.14 -5.56 12.06
CA ILE A 80 9.83 -5.23 10.67
C ILE A 80 10.23 -3.80 10.32
N HIS A 81 9.90 -2.85 11.19
CA HIS A 81 10.21 -1.44 10.96
C HIS A 81 11.72 -1.18 10.89
N VAL A 82 12.50 -1.84 11.76
CA VAL A 82 13.97 -1.77 11.73
C VAL A 82 14.54 -2.40 10.45
N PHE A 83 14.04 -3.57 10.04
CA PHE A 83 14.43 -4.19 8.77
C PHE A 83 14.12 -3.30 7.56
N ARG A 84 12.97 -2.60 7.57
CA ARG A 84 12.62 -1.61 6.54
C ARG A 84 13.58 -0.42 6.53
N LYS A 85 13.98 0.11 7.70
CA LYS A 85 14.98 1.18 7.77
C LYS A 85 16.34 0.72 7.23
N PHE A 86 16.78 -0.48 7.59
CA PHE A 86 18.05 -1.03 7.13
C PHE A 86 18.05 -1.30 5.62
N THR A 87 16.97 -1.87 5.08
CA THR A 87 16.81 -2.07 3.64
C THR A 87 16.70 -0.75 2.89
N ALA A 88 15.98 0.24 3.42
CA ALA A 88 15.94 1.58 2.84
C ALA A 88 17.35 2.20 2.77
N SER A 89 18.13 2.13 3.86
CA SER A 89 19.52 2.61 3.87
C SER A 89 20.42 1.90 2.85
N LYS A 90 20.23 0.60 2.63
CA LYS A 90 20.98 -0.16 1.62
C LYS A 90 20.70 0.33 0.19
N TYR A 91 19.49 0.77 -0.10
CA TYR A 91 19.06 1.21 -1.43
C TYR A 91 19.17 2.74 -1.63
N ASP A 92 19.42 3.49 -0.57
CA ASP A 92 19.57 4.95 -0.57
C ASP A 92 20.54 5.48 -1.64
N PRO A 93 21.77 4.92 -1.82
CA PRO A 93 22.68 5.40 -2.86
C PRO A 93 22.15 5.16 -4.29
N GLN A 94 21.47 4.03 -4.53
CA GLN A 94 20.87 3.74 -5.84
C GLN A 94 19.68 4.66 -6.11
N ILE A 95 18.86 4.92 -5.10
CA ILE A 95 17.74 5.86 -5.20
C ILE A 95 18.25 7.27 -5.53
N GLN A 96 19.30 7.71 -4.85
CA GLN A 96 19.92 9.02 -5.08
C GLN A 96 20.53 9.12 -6.48
N GLU A 97 21.19 8.08 -6.98
CA GLU A 97 21.73 8.03 -8.34
C GLU A 97 20.63 8.16 -9.40
N TYR A 98 19.51 7.43 -9.24
CA TYR A 98 18.37 7.55 -10.16
C TYR A 98 17.69 8.91 -10.08
N ASP A 99 17.56 9.48 -8.89
CA ASP A 99 17.01 10.82 -8.70
C ASP A 99 17.89 11.87 -9.36
N GLN A 100 19.22 11.79 -9.24
CA GLN A 100 20.14 12.70 -9.92
C GLN A 100 20.09 12.59 -11.44
N LYS A 101 20.07 11.36 -11.98
CA LYS A 101 19.94 11.11 -13.43
C LYS A 101 18.59 11.53 -13.99
N PHE A 102 17.54 11.49 -13.17
CA PHE A 102 16.23 12.01 -13.55
C PHE A 102 16.22 13.54 -13.50
N GLN A 103 16.82 14.14 -12.46
CA GLN A 103 16.87 15.58 -12.24
C GLN A 103 17.69 16.34 -13.28
N SER A 104 18.69 15.71 -13.89
CA SER A 104 19.43 16.29 -15.02
C SER A 104 18.54 16.52 -16.24
N SER A 105 17.53 15.67 -16.45
CA SER A 105 16.60 15.78 -17.57
C SER A 105 15.33 16.56 -17.22
N ILE A 106 14.80 16.37 -16.00
CA ILE A 106 13.55 16.95 -15.52
C ILE A 106 13.82 17.57 -14.15
N PRO A 107 13.73 18.91 -13.96
CA PRO A 107 14.11 19.60 -12.72
C PRO A 107 13.08 19.41 -11.58
N ILE A 108 12.63 18.18 -11.36
CA ILE A 108 11.66 17.78 -10.35
C ILE A 108 12.13 16.45 -9.77
N PRO A 109 12.10 16.28 -8.43
CA PRO A 109 12.48 15.04 -7.81
C PRO A 109 11.67 13.84 -8.29
N ILE A 110 12.36 12.71 -8.52
CA ILE A 110 11.78 11.48 -9.06
C ILE A 110 10.63 10.93 -8.19
N LYS A 111 10.67 11.20 -6.88
CA LYS A 111 9.63 10.78 -5.91
C LYS A 111 8.23 11.33 -6.20
N TYR A 112 8.12 12.41 -6.98
CA TYR A 112 6.83 13.00 -7.37
C TYR A 112 6.32 12.47 -8.71
N PHE A 113 7.05 11.56 -9.33
CA PHE A 113 6.68 10.90 -10.56
C PHE A 113 6.37 9.43 -10.32
N SER A 114 5.34 8.97 -11.01
CA SER A 114 5.02 7.56 -11.18
C SER A 114 5.07 7.23 -12.67
N VAL A 115 5.20 5.96 -13.02
CA VAL A 115 5.17 5.52 -14.43
C VAL A 115 3.87 5.97 -15.09
N LYS A 116 2.73 5.88 -14.37
CA LYS A 116 1.43 6.35 -14.85
C LYS A 116 1.44 7.85 -15.16
N LYS A 117 2.03 8.66 -14.28
CA LYS A 117 2.13 10.11 -14.45
C LYS A 117 2.97 10.46 -15.68
N ILE A 118 4.10 9.78 -15.89
CA ILE A 118 4.95 9.97 -17.07
C ILE A 118 4.20 9.59 -18.34
N ASP A 119 3.57 8.42 -18.37
CA ASP A 119 2.84 7.94 -19.55
C ASP A 119 1.71 8.91 -19.93
N ALA A 120 0.97 9.44 -18.95
CA ALA A 120 -0.05 10.45 -19.21
C ALA A 120 0.52 11.78 -19.69
N CYS A 121 1.67 12.21 -19.17
CA CYS A 121 2.34 13.43 -19.66
C CYS A 121 2.81 13.26 -21.11
N ILE A 122 3.35 12.09 -21.46
CA ILE A 122 3.74 11.76 -22.85
C ILE A 122 2.51 11.81 -23.76
N VAL A 123 1.40 11.18 -23.36
CA VAL A 123 0.15 11.19 -24.15
C VAL A 123 -0.39 12.60 -24.32
N ALA A 124 -0.41 13.42 -23.27
CA ALA A 124 -0.87 14.80 -23.34
C ALA A 124 -0.01 15.64 -24.30
N LEU A 125 1.31 15.47 -24.24
CA LEU A 125 2.22 16.11 -25.17
C LEU A 125 1.99 15.60 -26.60
N GLU A 126 2.07 14.28 -26.86
CA GLU A 126 1.93 13.69 -28.20
C GLU A 126 0.58 14.04 -28.86
N SER A 127 -0.52 14.00 -28.10
CA SER A 127 -1.87 14.37 -28.58
C SER A 127 -2.07 15.87 -28.84
N GLY A 128 -1.14 16.72 -28.41
CA GLY A 128 -1.28 18.18 -28.52
C GLY A 128 -2.25 18.78 -27.50
N ALA A 129 -2.61 18.04 -26.45
CA ALA A 129 -3.38 18.57 -25.33
C ALA A 129 -2.53 19.46 -24.42
N ALA A 130 -1.21 19.34 -24.48
CA ALA A 130 -0.23 20.18 -23.81
C ALA A 130 0.93 20.51 -24.74
N ASP A 131 1.46 21.73 -24.64
CA ASP A 131 2.66 22.15 -25.37
C ASP A 131 3.93 22.00 -24.50
N ASP A 132 3.76 22.12 -23.18
CA ASP A 132 4.84 22.05 -22.19
C ASP A 132 4.63 20.96 -21.13
N LEU A 133 5.72 20.52 -20.50
CA LEU A 133 5.66 19.58 -19.36
C LEU A 133 4.76 20.10 -18.22
N LYS A 134 4.76 21.42 -17.98
CA LYS A 134 3.95 22.03 -16.91
C LYS A 134 2.45 21.85 -17.17
N GLU A 135 2.03 22.01 -18.41
CA GLU A 135 0.63 21.84 -18.82
C GLU A 135 0.24 20.37 -18.78
N ALA A 136 1.10 19.48 -19.29
CA ALA A 136 0.90 18.04 -19.21
C ALA A 136 0.74 17.56 -17.75
N LEU A 137 1.55 18.10 -16.83
CA LEU A 137 1.45 17.83 -15.40
C LEU A 137 0.15 18.36 -14.78
N ALA A 138 -0.31 19.54 -15.18
CA ALA A 138 -1.55 20.12 -14.72
C ALA A 138 -2.76 19.30 -15.18
N ILE A 139 -2.77 18.87 -16.44
CA ILE A 139 -3.83 18.00 -17.02
C ILE A 139 -3.88 16.68 -16.25
N TRP A 140 -2.73 16.06 -15.99
CA TRP A 140 -2.68 14.85 -15.18
C TRP A 140 -3.25 15.06 -13.78
N GLN A 141 -2.85 16.14 -13.10
CA GLN A 141 -3.29 16.41 -11.73
C GLN A 141 -4.81 16.58 -11.64
N VAL A 142 -5.42 17.27 -12.61
CA VAL A 142 -6.88 17.43 -12.70
C VAL A 142 -7.55 16.08 -12.96
N THR A 143 -7.00 15.29 -13.89
CA THR A 143 -7.55 13.97 -14.25
C THR A 143 -7.46 12.97 -13.08
N GLU A 144 -6.33 12.95 -12.36
CA GLU A 144 -6.13 12.10 -11.19
C GLU A 144 -7.09 12.48 -10.05
N THR A 145 -7.25 13.78 -9.81
CA THR A 145 -8.19 14.26 -8.78
C THR A 145 -9.63 13.86 -9.11
N SER A 146 -10.04 14.01 -10.38
CA SER A 146 -11.38 13.64 -10.85
C SER A 146 -11.63 12.13 -10.74
N THR A 147 -10.67 11.30 -11.16
CA THR A 147 -10.80 9.84 -11.08
C THR A 147 -10.88 9.34 -9.64
N VAL A 148 -10.04 9.88 -8.73
CA VAL A 148 -10.09 9.55 -7.30
C VAL A 148 -11.43 9.95 -6.66
N GLN A 149 -11.97 11.11 -7.02
CA GLN A 149 -13.28 11.54 -6.55
C GLN A 149 -14.40 10.62 -7.04
N HIS A 150 -14.35 10.23 -8.32
CA HIS A 150 -15.33 9.30 -8.90
C HIS A 150 -15.29 7.93 -8.20
N THR A 151 -14.10 7.37 -7.97
CA THR A 151 -13.96 6.08 -7.27
C THR A 151 -14.47 6.14 -5.84
N LEU A 152 -14.19 7.23 -5.12
CA LEU A 152 -14.68 7.42 -3.74
C LEU A 152 -16.21 7.49 -3.71
N LEU A 153 -16.83 8.23 -4.66
CA LEU A 153 -18.28 8.33 -4.78
C LEU A 153 -18.92 6.99 -5.12
N GLU A 154 -18.27 6.18 -5.96
CA GLU A 154 -18.75 4.85 -6.32
C GLU A 154 -18.68 3.90 -5.11
N GLU A 155 -17.57 3.90 -4.36
CA GLU A 155 -17.43 3.14 -3.12
C GLU A 155 -18.51 3.53 -2.10
N GLN A 156 -18.73 4.82 -1.86
CA GLN A 156 -19.79 5.27 -0.97
C GLN A 156 -21.18 4.81 -1.44
N ASN A 157 -21.46 4.84 -2.74
CA ASN A 157 -22.70 4.33 -3.29
C ASN A 157 -22.86 2.81 -3.07
N THR A 158 -21.79 2.03 -3.21
CA THR A 158 -21.86 0.58 -2.95
C THR A 158 -22.10 0.27 -1.48
N LEU A 159 -21.42 0.98 -0.57
CA LEU A 159 -21.61 0.85 0.87
C LEU A 159 -23.04 1.26 1.28
N LEU A 160 -23.56 2.35 0.73
CA LEU A 160 -24.92 2.80 0.98
C LEU A 160 -25.94 1.76 0.51
N LYS A 161 -25.76 1.20 -0.69
CA LYS A 161 -26.63 0.11 -1.20
C LYS A 161 -26.57 -1.13 -0.31
N GLN A 162 -25.40 -1.48 0.23
CA GLN A 162 -25.26 -2.58 1.17
C GLN A 162 -26.01 -2.29 2.48
N GLN A 163 -25.86 -1.09 3.05
CA GLN A 163 -26.57 -0.68 4.26
C GLN A 163 -28.10 -0.69 4.07
N ILE A 164 -28.61 -0.24 2.92
CA ILE A 164 -30.04 -0.31 2.61
C ILE A 164 -30.52 -1.76 2.58
N ARG A 165 -29.74 -2.67 1.95
CA ARG A 165 -30.08 -4.10 1.89
C ARG A 165 -30.11 -4.75 3.28
N THR A 166 -29.09 -4.51 4.11
CA THR A 166 -29.04 -5.09 5.46
C THR A 166 -30.16 -4.52 6.34
N THR A 167 -30.45 -3.23 6.23
CA THR A 167 -31.56 -2.60 6.96
C THR A 167 -32.91 -3.17 6.53
N LYS A 168 -33.12 -3.41 5.22
CA LYS A 168 -34.35 -4.04 4.72
C LYS A 168 -34.50 -5.48 5.19
N GLN A 169 -33.41 -6.25 5.21
CA GLN A 169 -33.40 -7.61 5.75
C GLN A 169 -33.72 -7.62 7.25
N ALA A 170 -33.13 -6.72 8.03
CA ALA A 170 -33.42 -6.58 9.45
C ALA A 170 -34.89 -6.18 9.69
N ALA A 171 -35.42 -5.25 8.90
CA ALA A 171 -36.82 -4.83 8.99
C ALA A 171 -37.80 -5.97 8.64
N ASN A 172 -37.49 -6.79 7.63
CA ASN A 172 -38.28 -7.97 7.31
C ASN A 172 -38.21 -9.01 8.44
N ALA A 173 -37.01 -9.31 8.95
CA ALA A 173 -36.86 -10.23 10.08
C ALA A 173 -37.59 -9.75 11.35
N ALA A 174 -37.60 -8.44 11.60
CA ALA A 174 -38.36 -7.85 12.69
C ALA A 174 -39.89 -7.98 12.49
N ARG A 175 -40.37 -7.83 11.26
CA ARG A 175 -41.78 -8.09 10.92
C ARG A 175 -42.13 -9.56 11.09
N ASP A 176 -41.32 -10.47 10.55
CA ASP A 176 -41.54 -11.92 10.68
C ASP A 176 -41.55 -12.35 12.16
N ALA A 177 -40.67 -11.77 12.99
CA ALA A 177 -40.66 -12.01 14.43
C ALA A 177 -41.90 -11.46 15.14
N ALA A 178 -42.38 -10.27 14.76
CA ALA A 178 -43.60 -9.68 15.31
C ALA A 178 -44.84 -10.52 14.93
N ASP A 179 -44.95 -10.94 13.68
CA ASP A 179 -46.04 -11.78 13.18
C ASP A 179 -46.05 -13.16 13.88
N ALA A 180 -44.88 -13.75 14.13
CA ALA A 180 -44.75 -15.01 14.88
C ALA A 180 -45.21 -14.85 16.35
N VAL A 181 -44.91 -13.73 16.99
CA VAL A 181 -45.37 -13.43 18.36
C VAL A 181 -46.90 -13.25 18.40
N ASP A 182 -47.49 -12.59 17.40
CA ASP A 182 -48.94 -12.40 17.33
C ASP A 182 -49.70 -13.71 17.05
N GLN A 183 -49.12 -14.65 16.30
CA GLN A 183 -49.69 -15.99 16.10
C GLN A 183 -49.67 -16.83 17.38
N LEU A 184 -48.64 -16.73 18.21
CA LEU A 184 -48.56 -17.44 19.50
C LEU A 184 -49.54 -16.90 20.54
N ARG A 185 -50.08 -15.69 20.34
CA ARG A 185 -51.01 -15.03 21.26
C ARG A 185 -52.48 -15.36 20.99
N ARG A 186 -52.80 -15.96 19.83
CA ARG A 186 -54.15 -16.41 19.47
C ARG A 186 -54.33 -17.90 19.75
#